data_AF-A0A7V6UAJ2-F1
#
_entry.id   AF-A0A7V6UAJ2-F1
#
_cell.length_a   1.000
_cell.length_b   1.000
_cell.length_c   1.000
_cell.angle_alpha   90.00
_cell.angle_beta   90.00
_cell.angle_gamma   90.00
#
_symmetry.space_group_name_H-M   'P 1'
#
loop_
_entity.id
_entity.type
_entity.pdbx_description
1 polymer ?
#
loop_
_entity_poly.entity_id
_entity_poly.type
_entity_poly.pdbx_seq_one_letter_code
_entity_poly.pdbx_strand_id
1 'polypeptide(L)'
;MIGTIIGDIVGSRFEFNNYRGKDFELFTEECQVTDDTIMTFAVAKAIMETEKIIKPSINRYNLDSDYYLLLEKMTVKYMQEIGRKYPYCGYGGMFFKWIFSDDPQPYNSFGNGATMRISPAGFAARTVNEARSLAKTVTGVTHNHEEGIKGAEAVAVAIYMARRGFTKAEIREKINSYYYYSLDFALDDIRDSYQFNETCQETVPQAIEAFLESISFEDAIRNAISIGGDSDTLAAITGAIAEAYYGVPKDLKEKAISYLDDELRSIFNDWSEFIGKDGVMGKFKVLTKYIGSISEVKSYGKWITDRENDRTSEKPVLMPYVSYNKLVDSFVTEFYQFSESHPEYRLSNYNSILENNGIKWNNVSMRNANVNVLDEQCILALIMGAIRAERFCNGALLEFFKDGCVLKWLKRLKEIDNSNSKTSLDEIYFIIGGLNGYNTYHMTFGCDSAHLIKMLGYCGPIEKHYSSEEVKLLLDAFEDIHVEHWNSEYINPYVIDGTGWMLAVKYKGHRGTIWSGSNAYPSNWEKLLSFFEIE
;
A
#
# COMPACT_ATOMS: atom_id res chain seq x y z
N MET A 1 8.93 -3.33 5.60
CA MET A 1 9.81 -4.33 6.23
C MET A 1 9.85 -4.21 7.76
N ILE A 2 9.90 -3.01 8.36
CA ILE A 2 10.01 -2.90 9.83
C ILE A 2 8.77 -3.44 10.56
N GLY A 3 7.60 -3.41 9.93
CA GLY A 3 6.38 -3.99 10.47
C GLY A 3 6.47 -5.51 10.63
N THR A 4 7.12 -6.20 9.68
CA THR A 4 7.44 -7.64 9.80
C THR A 4 8.31 -7.89 11.03
N ILE A 5 9.37 -7.09 11.18
CA ILE A 5 10.32 -7.21 12.29
C ILE A 5 9.65 -6.95 13.63
N ILE A 6 8.78 -5.95 13.72
CA ILE A 6 7.99 -5.68 14.94
C ILE A 6 7.07 -6.86 15.23
N GLY A 7 6.36 -7.37 14.23
CA GLY A 7 5.45 -8.50 14.40
C GLY A 7 6.15 -9.74 14.96
N ASP A 8 7.26 -10.14 14.34
CA ASP A 8 8.14 -11.22 14.81
C ASP A 8 8.57 -10.98 16.26
N ILE A 9 9.26 -9.85 16.55
CA ILE A 9 9.79 -9.56 17.89
C ILE A 9 8.70 -9.62 18.95
N VAL A 10 7.54 -9.00 18.69
CA VAL A 10 6.42 -8.96 19.64
C VAL A 10 5.79 -10.34 19.81
N GLY A 11 5.66 -11.10 18.71
CA GLY A 11 5.01 -12.41 18.70
C GLY A 11 5.86 -13.56 19.22
N SER A 12 7.19 -13.43 19.18
CA SER A 12 8.16 -14.47 19.58
C SER A 12 7.89 -15.09 20.96
N ARG A 13 7.49 -14.27 21.94
CA ARG A 13 7.19 -14.76 23.30
C ARG A 13 5.83 -15.45 23.44
N PHE A 14 4.95 -15.34 22.43
CA PHE A 14 3.59 -15.85 22.45
C PHE A 14 3.38 -17.09 21.57
N GLU A 15 4.35 -17.44 20.72
CA GLU A 15 4.31 -18.57 19.78
C GLU A 15 3.82 -19.87 20.45
N PHE A 16 4.46 -20.27 21.55
CA PHE A 16 4.11 -21.47 22.33
C PHE A 16 3.35 -21.18 23.63
N ASN A 17 3.03 -19.91 23.88
CA ASN A 17 2.31 -19.45 25.08
C ASN A 17 1.30 -18.38 24.70
N ASN A 18 0.31 -18.78 23.88
CA ASN A 18 -0.62 -17.85 23.27
C ASN A 18 -1.37 -17.01 24.32
N TYR A 19 -1.57 -15.73 23.99
CA TYR A 19 -2.33 -14.80 24.81
C TYR A 19 -3.58 -14.34 24.07
N ARG A 20 -4.77 -14.61 24.63
CA ARG A 20 -6.07 -14.34 23.99
C ARG A 20 -6.66 -12.99 24.38
N GLY A 21 -5.81 -11.97 24.42
CA GLY A 21 -6.16 -10.60 24.79
C GLY A 21 -5.34 -9.58 24.00
N LYS A 22 -5.78 -8.31 24.05
CA LYS A 22 -5.05 -7.20 23.42
C LYS A 22 -4.23 -6.39 24.41
N ASP A 23 -4.40 -6.60 25.71
CA ASP A 23 -3.81 -5.85 26.81
C ASP A 23 -2.44 -6.40 27.23
N PHE A 24 -1.46 -6.25 26.36
CA PHE A 24 -0.07 -6.65 26.63
C PHE A 24 0.95 -5.56 26.26
N GLU A 25 2.12 -5.57 26.88
CA GLU A 25 3.22 -4.67 26.49
C GLU A 25 3.88 -5.20 25.21
N LEU A 26 4.06 -4.37 24.16
CA LEU A 26 4.59 -4.87 22.89
C LEU A 26 6.04 -5.39 23.01
N PHE A 27 6.92 -4.65 23.68
CA PHE A 27 8.35 -4.95 23.73
C PHE A 27 8.80 -5.24 25.16
N THR A 28 9.42 -6.40 25.38
CA THR A 28 9.98 -6.81 26.68
C THR A 28 11.33 -7.48 26.51
N GLU A 29 12.03 -7.78 27.60
CA GLU A 29 13.31 -8.51 27.56
C GLU A 29 13.15 -9.97 27.09
N GLU A 30 11.93 -10.51 27.13
CA GLU A 30 11.61 -11.86 26.64
C GLU A 30 11.42 -11.92 25.11
N CYS A 31 11.29 -10.76 24.45
CA CYS A 31 11.16 -10.68 23.00
C CYS A 31 12.49 -10.95 22.32
N GLN A 32 12.46 -11.67 21.22
CA GLN A 32 13.64 -11.96 20.40
C GLN A 32 13.29 -11.92 18.91
N VAL A 33 14.32 -11.78 18.09
CA VAL A 33 14.21 -11.90 16.63
C VAL A 33 14.22 -13.40 16.26
N THR A 34 13.27 -13.86 15.44
CA THR A 34 13.19 -15.25 14.97
C THR A 34 13.59 -15.39 13.49
N ASP A 35 13.45 -16.59 12.92
CA ASP A 35 13.78 -16.86 11.53
C ASP A 35 12.95 -16.03 10.54
N ASP A 36 11.77 -15.55 10.92
CA ASP A 36 10.96 -14.58 10.20
C ASP A 36 11.76 -13.36 9.76
N THR A 37 12.35 -12.65 10.72
CA THR A 37 13.16 -11.46 10.44
C THR A 37 14.48 -11.83 9.77
N ILE A 38 15.16 -12.89 10.21
CA ILE A 38 16.45 -13.29 9.61
C ILE A 38 16.27 -13.58 8.12
N MET A 39 15.22 -14.33 7.76
CA MET A 39 14.92 -14.66 6.37
C MET A 39 14.34 -13.48 5.60
N THR A 40 13.59 -12.58 6.25
CA THR A 40 13.19 -11.30 5.65
C THR A 40 14.40 -10.50 5.20
N PHE A 41 15.43 -10.37 6.05
CA PHE A 41 16.66 -9.67 5.67
C PHE A 41 17.44 -10.39 4.56
N ALA A 42 17.45 -11.71 4.55
CA ALA A 42 18.08 -12.47 3.48
C ALA A 42 17.40 -12.25 2.12
N VAL A 43 16.06 -12.26 2.08
CA VAL A 43 15.29 -11.95 0.86
C VAL A 43 15.50 -10.50 0.42
N ALA A 44 15.50 -9.55 1.35
CA ALA A 44 15.80 -8.15 1.07
C ALA A 44 17.19 -8.01 0.42
N LYS A 45 18.21 -8.65 0.99
CA LYS A 45 19.57 -8.64 0.44
C LYS A 45 19.64 -9.29 -0.94
N ALA A 46 18.93 -10.39 -1.16
CA ALA A 46 18.88 -11.04 -2.47
C ALA A 46 18.31 -10.12 -3.56
N ILE A 47 17.20 -9.42 -3.26
CA ILE A 47 16.59 -8.45 -4.19
C ILE A 47 17.57 -7.29 -4.48
N MET A 48 18.15 -6.68 -3.45
CA MET A 48 19.10 -5.57 -3.60
C MET A 48 20.31 -5.95 -4.47
N GLU A 49 20.91 -7.11 -4.22
CA GLU A 49 22.10 -7.58 -4.94
C GLU A 49 21.78 -8.02 -6.37
N THR A 50 20.58 -8.53 -6.61
CA THR A 50 20.10 -8.82 -7.96
C THR A 50 19.97 -7.53 -8.76
N GLU A 51 19.35 -6.48 -8.19
CA GLU A 51 19.15 -5.20 -8.87
C GLU A 51 20.43 -4.37 -9.04
N LYS A 52 21.46 -4.61 -8.23
CA LYS A 52 22.81 -4.05 -8.46
C LYS A 52 23.42 -4.58 -9.76
N ILE A 53 23.11 -5.84 -10.13
CA ILE A 53 23.67 -6.50 -11.32
C ILE A 53 22.76 -6.31 -12.53
N ILE A 54 21.48 -6.65 -12.40
CA ILE A 54 20.47 -6.53 -13.45
C ILE A 54 19.51 -5.43 -13.04
N LYS A 55 19.69 -4.22 -13.60
CA LYS A 55 18.81 -3.09 -13.33
C LYS A 55 17.46 -3.33 -14.01
N PRO A 56 16.35 -3.47 -13.27
CA PRO A 56 15.04 -3.64 -13.88
C PRO A 56 14.70 -2.36 -14.66
N SER A 57 14.51 -2.49 -15.97
CA SER A 57 14.03 -1.37 -16.78
C SER A 57 12.62 -0.99 -16.33
N ILE A 58 12.28 0.31 -16.32
CA ILE A 58 10.93 0.75 -15.92
C ILE A 58 9.83 0.17 -16.83
N ASN A 59 10.21 -0.28 -18.03
CA ASN A 59 9.33 -0.69 -19.12
C ASN A 59 9.25 -2.20 -19.41
N ARG A 60 10.01 -3.06 -18.71
CA ARG A 60 10.03 -4.51 -19.01
C ARG A 60 9.52 -5.33 -17.83
N TYR A 61 8.20 -5.53 -17.75
CA TYR A 61 7.60 -6.52 -16.84
C TYR A 61 6.84 -7.59 -17.62
N ASN A 62 7.56 -8.70 -17.86
CA ASN A 62 7.08 -10.09 -18.01
C ASN A 62 8.14 -11.02 -18.65
N LEU A 63 9.33 -10.52 -19.00
CA LEU A 63 10.29 -11.27 -19.84
C LEU A 63 11.77 -11.12 -19.46
N ASP A 64 12.10 -10.53 -18.31
CA ASP A 64 13.50 -10.58 -17.86
C ASP A 64 13.73 -11.90 -17.11
N SER A 65 13.71 -13.00 -17.87
CA SER A 65 14.02 -14.35 -17.36
C SER A 65 15.32 -14.35 -16.58
N ASP A 66 16.27 -13.51 -17.00
CA ASP A 66 17.60 -13.42 -16.42
C ASP A 66 17.55 -12.77 -15.03
N TYR A 67 16.72 -11.73 -14.84
CA TYR A 67 16.47 -11.15 -13.52
C TYR A 67 15.97 -12.21 -12.53
N TYR A 68 14.90 -12.93 -12.86
CA TYR A 68 14.30 -13.90 -11.93
C TYR A 68 15.19 -15.13 -11.73
N LEU A 69 15.93 -15.57 -12.75
CA LEU A 69 16.92 -16.63 -12.63
C LEU A 69 18.08 -16.23 -11.71
N LEU A 70 18.52 -14.96 -11.78
CA LEU A 70 19.54 -14.44 -10.88
C LEU A 70 19.00 -14.27 -9.46
N LEU A 71 17.78 -13.75 -9.31
CA LEU A 71 17.11 -13.59 -8.02
C LEU A 71 16.96 -14.93 -7.29
N GLU A 72 16.58 -16.00 -8.00
CA GLU A 72 16.51 -17.35 -7.44
C GLU A 72 17.85 -17.77 -6.83
N LYS A 73 18.96 -17.61 -7.58
CA LYS A 73 20.32 -17.92 -7.12
C LYS A 73 20.75 -17.05 -5.94
N MET A 74 20.47 -15.75 -5.99
CA MET A 74 20.79 -14.82 -4.91
C MET A 74 19.98 -15.13 -3.65
N THR A 75 18.73 -15.56 -3.80
CA THR A 75 17.87 -15.97 -2.69
C THR A 75 18.45 -17.19 -1.98
N VAL A 76 18.83 -18.23 -2.73
CA VAL A 76 19.51 -19.41 -2.16
C VAL A 76 20.78 -19.00 -1.41
N LYS A 77 21.64 -18.23 -2.07
CA LYS A 77 22.91 -17.77 -1.50
C LYS A 77 22.70 -17.04 -0.18
N TYR A 78 21.94 -15.95 -0.16
CA TYR A 78 21.85 -15.09 1.02
C TYR A 78 21.01 -15.68 2.14
N MET A 79 20.00 -16.52 1.84
CA MET A 79 19.29 -17.25 2.88
C MET A 79 20.22 -18.22 3.61
N GLN A 80 21.10 -18.95 2.90
CA GLN A 80 22.10 -19.80 3.56
C GLN A 80 23.19 -18.97 4.27
N GLU A 81 23.76 -17.96 3.61
CA GLU A 81 24.87 -17.16 4.16
C GLU A 81 24.50 -16.46 5.46
N ILE A 82 23.33 -15.83 5.50
CA ILE A 82 22.83 -15.13 6.68
C ILE A 82 22.27 -16.16 7.66
N GLY A 83 21.42 -17.09 7.20
CA GLY A 83 20.72 -18.01 8.10
C GLY A 83 21.65 -18.92 8.90
N ARG A 84 22.78 -19.34 8.32
CA ARG A 84 23.82 -20.14 9.02
C ARG A 84 24.47 -19.43 10.20
N LYS A 85 24.41 -18.10 10.24
CA LYS A 85 24.94 -17.30 11.36
C LYS A 85 23.99 -17.27 12.56
N TYR A 86 22.72 -17.59 12.35
CA TYR A 86 21.67 -17.62 13.37
C TYR A 86 21.06 -19.03 13.49
N PRO A 87 21.81 -20.06 13.90
CA PRO A 87 21.32 -21.44 13.93
C PRO A 87 20.19 -21.71 14.94
N TYR A 88 19.99 -20.83 15.92
CA TYR A 88 19.07 -21.03 17.05
C TYR A 88 17.90 -20.04 17.05
N CYS A 89 17.49 -19.53 15.89
CA CYS A 89 16.46 -18.52 15.78
C CYS A 89 15.05 -19.03 15.46
N GLY A 90 14.80 -20.35 15.43
CA GLY A 90 13.44 -20.89 15.27
C GLY A 90 13.18 -21.79 14.06
N TYR A 91 14.15 -21.99 13.16
CA TYR A 91 13.92 -22.75 11.91
C TYR A 91 13.19 -24.09 12.09
N GLY A 92 12.11 -24.27 11.33
CA GLY A 92 11.45 -25.57 11.17
C GLY A 92 12.42 -26.66 10.67
N GLY A 93 12.21 -27.91 11.09
CA GLY A 93 13.23 -28.96 10.95
C GLY A 93 13.69 -29.28 9.52
N MET A 94 12.80 -29.21 8.52
CA MET A 94 13.19 -29.37 7.11
C MET A 94 13.91 -28.14 6.56
N PHE A 95 13.49 -26.95 7.01
CA PHE A 95 14.10 -25.70 6.60
C PHE A 95 15.51 -25.55 7.17
N PHE A 96 15.72 -25.96 8.43
CA PHE A 96 17.04 -26.08 9.04
C PHE A 96 17.97 -26.94 8.17
N LYS A 97 17.52 -28.13 7.75
CA LYS A 97 18.31 -29.01 6.87
C LYS A 97 18.65 -28.33 5.54
N TRP A 98 17.73 -27.57 4.97
CA TRP A 98 17.95 -26.81 3.74
C TRP A 98 19.02 -25.72 3.93
N ILE A 99 18.96 -24.95 5.03
CA ILE A 99 19.92 -23.87 5.33
C ILE A 99 21.35 -24.43 5.44
N PHE A 100 21.51 -25.59 6.09
CA PHE A 100 22.82 -26.20 6.34
C PHE A 100 23.24 -27.26 5.30
N SER A 101 22.49 -27.42 4.20
CA SER A 101 22.87 -28.31 3.09
C SER A 101 23.93 -27.68 2.19
N ASP A 102 24.89 -28.47 1.73
CA ASP A 102 25.84 -28.04 0.68
C ASP A 102 25.17 -27.91 -0.70
N ASP A 103 24.08 -28.66 -0.93
CA ASP A 103 23.27 -28.62 -2.16
C ASP A 103 21.78 -28.52 -1.75
N PRO A 104 21.27 -27.32 -1.47
CA PRO A 104 19.89 -27.13 -1.03
C PRO A 104 18.91 -27.31 -2.19
N GLN A 105 17.94 -28.20 -2.03
CA GLN A 105 16.86 -28.43 -3.01
C GLN A 105 15.50 -28.08 -2.40
N PRO A 106 14.56 -27.49 -3.15
CA PRO A 106 13.21 -27.26 -2.66
C PRO A 106 12.53 -28.59 -2.30
N TYR A 107 11.69 -28.57 -1.27
CA TYR A 107 11.20 -29.80 -0.61
C TYR A 107 9.68 -29.87 -0.51
N ASN A 108 8.97 -29.22 -1.44
CA ASN A 108 7.51 -29.26 -1.62
C ASN A 108 6.72 -28.92 -0.34
N SER A 109 7.22 -27.98 0.44
CA SER A 109 6.55 -27.51 1.66
C SER A 109 5.41 -26.53 1.35
N PHE A 110 4.33 -26.66 2.10
CA PHE A 110 3.18 -25.75 2.16
C PHE A 110 3.12 -24.95 3.48
N GLY A 111 4.18 -25.01 4.28
CA GLY A 111 4.31 -24.28 5.54
C GLY A 111 4.35 -22.76 5.38
N ASN A 112 3.98 -22.04 6.43
CA ASN A 112 3.95 -20.58 6.52
C ASN A 112 5.35 -19.92 6.50
N GLY A 113 6.43 -20.71 6.63
CA GLY A 113 7.80 -20.29 6.35
C GLY A 113 8.03 -19.77 4.92
N ALA A 114 7.11 -20.07 4.00
CA ALA A 114 7.00 -19.42 2.69
C ALA A 114 6.67 -17.92 2.78
N THR A 115 5.83 -17.54 3.75
CA THR A 115 5.14 -16.25 3.83
C THR A 115 5.76 -15.28 4.81
N MET A 116 6.35 -15.77 5.91
CA MET A 116 6.97 -14.94 6.96
C MET A 116 8.01 -13.95 6.44
N ARG A 117 8.71 -14.32 5.36
CA ARG A 117 9.84 -13.59 4.80
C ARG A 117 9.55 -12.80 3.51
N ILE A 118 8.28 -12.76 3.10
CA ILE A 118 7.91 -12.28 1.76
C ILE A 118 7.77 -10.77 1.65
N SER A 119 7.79 -10.05 2.78
CA SER A 119 7.54 -8.61 2.79
C SER A 119 8.45 -7.81 1.85
N PRO A 120 9.76 -8.11 1.68
CA PRO A 120 10.60 -7.37 0.75
C PRO A 120 10.10 -7.44 -0.70
N ALA A 121 9.52 -8.57 -1.13
CA ALA A 121 8.94 -8.71 -2.46
C ALA A 121 7.74 -7.77 -2.66
N GLY A 122 6.84 -7.69 -1.69
CA GLY A 122 5.68 -6.78 -1.73
C GLY A 122 6.07 -5.29 -1.73
N PHE A 123 7.11 -4.93 -0.97
CA PHE A 123 7.63 -3.55 -0.96
C PHE A 123 8.40 -3.19 -2.24
N ALA A 124 9.15 -4.13 -2.83
CA ALA A 124 9.93 -3.90 -4.05
C ALA A 124 9.07 -3.86 -5.32
N ALA A 125 7.93 -4.56 -5.33
CA ALA A 125 7.04 -4.67 -6.48
C ALA A 125 6.37 -3.34 -6.86
N ARG A 126 6.22 -3.09 -8.17
CA ARG A 126 5.52 -1.92 -8.74
C ARG A 126 4.18 -2.26 -9.37
N THR A 127 3.91 -3.55 -9.61
CA THR A 127 2.62 -4.06 -10.09
C THR A 127 2.22 -5.31 -9.30
N VAL A 128 0.93 -5.67 -9.35
CA VAL A 128 0.44 -6.96 -8.80
C VAL A 128 1.19 -8.15 -9.42
N ASN A 129 1.45 -8.11 -10.73
CA ASN A 129 2.15 -9.20 -11.41
C ASN A 129 3.61 -9.31 -10.98
N GLU A 130 4.29 -8.17 -10.80
CA GLU A 130 5.65 -8.16 -10.26
C GLU A 130 5.69 -8.70 -8.82
N ALA A 131 4.71 -8.34 -7.98
CA ALA A 131 4.59 -8.88 -6.63
C ALA A 131 4.47 -10.41 -6.64
N ARG A 132 3.65 -10.95 -7.56
CA ARG A 132 3.50 -12.41 -7.74
C ARG A 132 4.78 -13.07 -8.23
N SER A 133 5.42 -12.52 -9.25
CA SER A 133 6.66 -13.09 -9.81
C SER A 133 7.80 -13.07 -8.79
N LEU A 134 8.00 -11.96 -8.08
CA LEU A 134 8.98 -11.87 -7.00
C LEU A 134 8.67 -12.90 -5.91
N ALA A 135 7.41 -12.96 -5.45
CA ALA A 135 7.01 -13.89 -4.40
C ALA A 135 7.23 -15.35 -4.79
N LYS A 136 6.81 -15.73 -6.00
CA LYS A 136 7.01 -17.07 -6.55
C LYS A 136 8.49 -17.45 -6.64
N THR A 137 9.33 -16.57 -7.15
CA THR A 137 10.77 -16.82 -7.29
C THR A 137 11.46 -17.03 -5.95
N VAL A 138 11.24 -16.14 -4.97
CA VAL A 138 11.93 -16.23 -3.67
C VAL A 138 11.37 -17.34 -2.77
N THR A 139 10.12 -17.74 -2.99
CA THR A 139 9.48 -18.82 -2.22
C THR A 139 9.83 -20.20 -2.78
N GLY A 140 9.87 -20.31 -4.11
CA GLY A 140 10.08 -21.57 -4.83
C GLY A 140 11.41 -22.27 -4.54
N VAL A 141 12.41 -21.57 -4.00
CA VAL A 141 13.70 -22.15 -3.59
C VAL A 141 13.57 -23.15 -2.43
N THR A 142 12.45 -23.13 -1.70
CA THR A 142 12.18 -24.02 -0.53
C THR A 142 10.77 -24.61 -0.56
N HIS A 143 9.76 -23.75 -0.77
CA HIS A 143 8.33 -24.04 -0.69
C HIS A 143 7.73 -23.99 -2.09
N ASN A 144 8.04 -25.00 -2.91
CA ASN A 144 7.53 -25.11 -4.28
C ASN A 144 6.16 -25.81 -4.38
N HIS A 145 5.48 -26.04 -3.25
CA HIS A 145 4.08 -26.48 -3.24
C HIS A 145 3.15 -25.34 -3.64
N GLU A 146 2.08 -25.63 -4.36
CA GLU A 146 1.13 -24.62 -4.86
C GLU A 146 0.57 -23.73 -3.73
N GLU A 147 0.16 -24.32 -2.61
CA GLU A 147 -0.33 -23.57 -1.44
C GLU A 147 0.73 -22.67 -0.78
N GLY A 148 2.02 -23.07 -0.79
CA GLY A 148 3.10 -22.22 -0.28
C GLY A 148 3.32 -20.99 -1.17
N ILE A 149 3.33 -21.19 -2.49
CA ILE A 149 3.42 -20.09 -3.48
C ILE A 149 2.20 -19.18 -3.38
N LYS A 150 1.00 -19.76 -3.30
CA LYS A 150 -0.27 -19.03 -3.19
C LYS A 150 -0.31 -18.16 -1.94
N GLY A 151 0.13 -18.68 -0.79
CA GLY A 151 0.27 -17.92 0.45
C GLY A 151 1.21 -16.72 0.26
N ALA A 152 2.41 -16.96 -0.27
CA ALA A 152 3.41 -15.93 -0.49
C ALA A 152 2.92 -14.83 -1.44
N GLU A 153 2.27 -15.22 -2.54
CA GLU A 153 1.68 -14.28 -3.48
C GLU A 153 0.55 -13.44 -2.83
N ALA A 154 -0.34 -14.06 -2.05
CA ALA A 154 -1.43 -13.35 -1.37
C ALA A 154 -0.89 -12.23 -0.47
N VAL A 155 0.12 -12.53 0.36
CA VAL A 155 0.74 -11.56 1.26
C VAL A 155 1.50 -10.49 0.48
N ALA A 156 2.32 -10.84 -0.52
CA ALA A 156 3.05 -9.86 -1.32
C ALA A 156 2.12 -8.90 -2.08
N VAL A 157 1.00 -9.41 -2.61
CA VAL A 157 -0.03 -8.61 -3.27
C VAL A 157 -0.75 -7.70 -2.28
N ALA A 158 -1.10 -8.19 -1.08
CA ALA A 158 -1.72 -7.37 -0.05
C ALA A 158 -0.81 -6.20 0.39
N ILE A 159 0.48 -6.47 0.59
CA ILE A 159 1.50 -5.44 0.90
C ILE A 159 1.61 -4.42 -0.23
N TYR A 160 1.69 -4.88 -1.49
CA TYR A 160 1.74 -4.01 -2.65
C TYR A 160 0.50 -3.10 -2.71
N MET A 161 -0.70 -3.67 -2.60
CA MET A 161 -1.96 -2.93 -2.67
C MET A 161 -2.08 -1.92 -1.53
N ALA A 162 -1.77 -2.31 -0.30
CA ALA A 162 -1.73 -1.40 0.85
C ALA A 162 -0.80 -0.21 0.57
N ARG A 163 0.43 -0.49 0.13
CA ARG A 163 1.43 0.55 -0.21
C ARG A 163 0.96 1.45 -1.35
N ARG A 164 0.14 0.94 -2.27
CA ARG A 164 -0.40 1.66 -3.43
C ARG A 164 -1.71 2.40 -3.15
N GLY A 165 -2.17 2.41 -1.89
CA GLY A 165 -3.32 3.21 -1.46
C GLY A 165 -4.67 2.57 -1.78
N PHE A 166 -4.72 1.26 -2.03
CA PHE A 166 -6.00 0.55 -2.11
C PHE A 166 -6.68 0.54 -0.73
N THR A 167 -8.01 0.57 -0.74
CA THR A 167 -8.82 0.43 0.46
C THR A 167 -8.77 -1.00 0.99
N LYS A 168 -9.10 -1.18 2.29
CA LYS A 168 -9.21 -2.53 2.86
C LYS A 168 -10.26 -3.38 2.17
N ALA A 169 -11.34 -2.76 1.70
CA ALA A 169 -12.38 -3.46 0.94
C ALA A 169 -11.84 -4.02 -0.39
N GLU A 170 -11.05 -3.23 -1.13
CA GLU A 170 -10.42 -3.69 -2.38
C GLU A 170 -9.37 -4.77 -2.13
N ILE A 171 -8.57 -4.64 -1.05
CA ILE A 171 -7.62 -5.68 -0.63
C ILE A 171 -8.38 -6.97 -0.28
N ARG A 172 -9.44 -6.88 0.54
CA ARG A 172 -10.29 -8.02 0.89
C ARG A 172 -10.89 -8.66 -0.35
N GLU A 173 -11.45 -7.89 -1.28
CA GLU A 173 -12.02 -8.41 -2.52
C GLU A 173 -10.96 -9.14 -3.37
N LYS A 174 -9.74 -8.59 -3.46
CA LYS A 174 -8.65 -9.23 -4.19
C LYS A 174 -8.26 -10.57 -3.58
N ILE A 175 -8.12 -10.63 -2.26
CA ILE A 175 -7.72 -11.84 -1.54
C ILE A 175 -8.87 -12.86 -1.45
N ASN A 176 -10.11 -12.41 -1.30
CA ASN A 176 -11.31 -13.26 -1.31
C ASN A 176 -11.72 -13.75 -2.70
N SER A 177 -10.95 -13.40 -3.74
CA SER A 177 -11.17 -13.94 -5.09
C SER A 177 -10.86 -15.44 -5.14
N TYR A 178 -11.41 -16.13 -6.14
CA TYR A 178 -11.19 -17.57 -6.38
C TYR A 178 -9.71 -17.99 -6.43
N TYR A 179 -8.80 -17.03 -6.65
CA TYR A 179 -7.37 -17.28 -6.78
C TYR A 179 -6.64 -17.47 -5.43
N TYR A 180 -7.13 -16.90 -4.33
CA TYR A 180 -6.43 -16.91 -3.04
C TYR A 180 -7.27 -17.59 -1.94
N TYR A 181 -7.72 -16.86 -0.92
CA TYR A 181 -8.28 -17.44 0.31
C TYR A 181 -9.64 -16.84 0.63
N SER A 182 -10.54 -17.66 1.17
CA SER A 182 -11.79 -17.14 1.73
C SER A 182 -11.51 -16.38 3.03
N LEU A 183 -12.04 -15.16 3.13
CA LEU A 183 -11.95 -14.30 4.32
C LEU A 183 -13.34 -14.08 4.93
N ASP A 184 -14.11 -15.17 5.07
CA ASP A 184 -15.50 -15.16 5.57
C ASP A 184 -15.58 -15.57 7.04
N PHE A 185 -14.85 -14.83 7.89
CA PHE A 185 -14.84 -14.99 9.34
C PHE A 185 -14.44 -13.67 10.01
N ALA A 186 -14.81 -13.50 11.28
CA ALA A 186 -14.24 -12.44 12.12
C ALA A 186 -13.17 -13.00 13.06
N LEU A 187 -12.21 -12.17 13.49
CA LEU A 187 -11.19 -12.58 14.47
C LEU A 187 -11.82 -13.04 15.78
N ASP A 188 -12.88 -12.38 16.22
CA ASP A 188 -13.60 -12.74 17.45
C ASP A 188 -14.25 -14.13 17.38
N ASP A 189 -14.64 -14.59 16.19
CA ASP A 189 -15.23 -15.93 16.00
C ASP A 189 -14.19 -17.04 16.21
N ILE A 190 -12.91 -16.77 15.93
CA ILE A 190 -11.83 -17.75 16.00
C ILE A 190 -10.95 -17.60 17.25
N ARG A 191 -11.06 -16.47 17.97
CA ARG A 191 -10.18 -16.07 19.07
C ARG A 191 -10.03 -17.14 20.15
N ASP A 192 -11.10 -17.83 20.49
CA ASP A 192 -11.10 -18.85 21.55
C ASP A 192 -10.67 -20.24 21.06
N SER A 193 -10.78 -20.51 19.76
CA SER A 193 -10.61 -21.86 19.20
C SER A 193 -9.36 -22.05 18.33
N TYR A 194 -8.84 -20.99 17.70
CA TYR A 194 -7.69 -21.06 16.80
C TYR A 194 -6.45 -21.60 17.53
N GLN A 195 -5.72 -22.52 16.94
CA GLN A 195 -4.57 -23.20 17.56
C GLN A 195 -3.31 -23.00 16.73
N PHE A 196 -2.16 -23.30 17.32
CA PHE A 196 -0.88 -23.30 16.62
C PHE A 196 -0.95 -24.16 15.35
N ASN A 197 -0.60 -23.55 14.21
CA ASN A 197 -0.60 -24.22 12.91
C ASN A 197 0.43 -23.56 11.99
N GLU A 198 1.38 -24.35 11.52
CA GLU A 198 2.50 -23.89 10.69
C GLU A 198 2.19 -23.90 9.17
N THR A 199 0.93 -24.06 8.76
CA THR A 199 0.55 -24.09 7.34
C THR A 199 0.13 -22.73 6.81
N CYS A 200 0.37 -22.47 5.51
CA CYS A 200 -0.08 -21.22 4.87
C CYS A 200 -1.59 -21.02 5.00
N GLN A 201 -2.38 -22.07 4.79
CA GLN A 201 -3.85 -22.01 4.76
C GLN A 201 -4.46 -21.64 6.11
N GLU A 202 -3.76 -21.96 7.20
CA GLU A 202 -4.21 -21.70 8.56
C GLU A 202 -3.45 -20.54 9.22
N THR A 203 -2.58 -19.82 8.49
CA THR A 203 -1.88 -18.62 8.98
C THR A 203 -2.20 -17.38 8.16
N VAL A 204 -2.15 -17.49 6.83
CA VAL A 204 -2.27 -16.33 5.92
C VAL A 204 -3.64 -15.67 5.98
N PRO A 205 -4.77 -16.40 5.93
CA PRO A 205 -6.09 -15.77 6.06
C PRO A 205 -6.25 -15.01 7.37
N GLN A 206 -5.81 -15.60 8.49
CA GLN A 206 -5.90 -15.02 9.83
C GLN A 206 -5.03 -13.76 9.94
N ALA A 207 -3.81 -13.78 9.41
CA ALA A 207 -2.92 -12.62 9.41
C ALA A 207 -3.47 -11.46 8.56
N ILE A 208 -4.07 -11.76 7.41
CA ILE A 208 -4.69 -10.75 6.54
C ILE A 208 -5.95 -10.19 7.21
N GLU A 209 -6.80 -11.03 7.80
CA GLU A 209 -8.00 -10.56 8.49
C GLU A 209 -7.64 -9.74 9.74
N ALA A 210 -6.57 -10.10 10.46
CA ALA A 210 -6.02 -9.30 11.56
C ALA A 210 -5.68 -7.87 11.15
N PHE A 211 -5.14 -7.70 9.95
CA PHE A 211 -4.94 -6.38 9.35
C PHE A 211 -6.27 -5.75 8.92
N LEU A 212 -7.17 -6.48 8.26
CA LEU A 212 -8.41 -5.92 7.72
C LEU A 212 -9.34 -5.38 8.82
N GLU A 213 -9.40 -6.02 9.98
CA GLU A 213 -10.17 -5.56 11.15
C GLU A 213 -9.47 -4.46 11.98
N SER A 214 -8.19 -4.20 11.75
CA SER A 214 -7.44 -3.21 12.55
C SER A 214 -7.88 -1.75 12.33
N ILE A 215 -7.52 -0.86 13.24
CA ILE A 215 -7.68 0.61 13.03
C ILE A 215 -6.36 1.38 13.04
N SER A 216 -5.26 0.73 13.41
CA SER A 216 -3.92 1.29 13.45
C SER A 216 -2.87 0.19 13.28
N PHE A 217 -1.61 0.57 13.09
CA PHE A 217 -0.49 -0.39 13.05
C PHE A 217 -0.40 -1.22 14.34
N GLU A 218 -0.44 -0.57 15.50
CA GLU A 218 -0.37 -1.26 16.79
C GLU A 218 -1.58 -2.17 17.01
N ASP A 219 -2.80 -1.72 16.67
CA ASP A 219 -4.00 -2.53 16.79
C ASP A 219 -3.95 -3.76 15.86
N ALA A 220 -3.31 -3.66 14.68
CA ALA A 220 -3.08 -4.81 13.81
C ALA A 220 -2.17 -5.87 14.46
N ILE A 221 -1.07 -5.44 15.10
CA ILE A 221 -0.21 -6.36 15.85
C ILE A 221 -0.98 -6.98 17.04
N ARG A 222 -1.75 -6.17 17.76
CA ARG A 222 -2.58 -6.66 18.86
C ARG A 222 -3.62 -7.66 18.39
N ASN A 223 -4.31 -7.39 17.27
CA ASN A 223 -5.22 -8.32 16.61
C ASN A 223 -4.54 -9.67 16.36
N ALA A 224 -3.39 -9.65 15.68
CA ALA A 224 -2.62 -10.83 15.34
C ALA A 224 -2.27 -11.70 16.56
N ILE A 225 -1.66 -11.10 17.59
CA ILE A 225 -1.28 -11.83 18.80
C ILE A 225 -2.50 -12.35 19.56
N SER A 226 -3.56 -11.54 19.62
CA SER A 226 -4.73 -11.82 20.45
C SER A 226 -5.57 -13.01 20.00
N ILE A 227 -5.36 -13.51 18.78
CA ILE A 227 -5.97 -14.76 18.31
C ILE A 227 -5.07 -15.98 18.55
N GLY A 228 -3.83 -15.81 18.98
CA GLY A 228 -2.86 -16.88 19.21
C GLY A 228 -2.41 -17.58 17.91
N GLY A 229 -2.11 -18.87 18.00
CA GLY A 229 -1.52 -19.63 16.90
C GLY A 229 -0.01 -19.45 16.83
N ASP A 230 0.52 -19.53 15.61
CA ASP A 230 1.93 -19.26 15.31
C ASP A 230 2.20 -17.74 15.34
N SER A 231 2.36 -17.20 16.55
CA SER A 231 2.07 -15.80 16.85
C SER A 231 3.11 -14.83 16.28
N ASP A 232 4.38 -15.21 16.21
CA ASP A 232 5.43 -14.44 15.54
C ASP A 232 5.19 -14.39 14.03
N THR A 233 4.97 -15.52 13.37
CA THR A 233 4.69 -15.58 11.92
C THR A 233 3.43 -14.81 11.54
N LEU A 234 2.35 -15.03 12.29
CA LEU A 234 1.08 -14.35 12.05
C LEU A 234 1.24 -12.83 12.20
N ALA A 235 1.89 -12.38 13.29
CA ALA A 235 2.12 -10.96 13.51
C ALA A 235 3.14 -10.35 12.54
N ALA A 236 4.14 -11.10 12.07
CA ALA A 236 5.11 -10.66 11.08
C ALA A 236 4.42 -10.38 9.72
N ILE A 237 3.51 -11.25 9.30
CA ILE A 237 2.70 -11.06 8.09
C ILE A 237 1.75 -9.87 8.27
N THR A 238 0.98 -9.83 9.36
CA THR A 238 0.05 -8.73 9.66
C THR A 238 0.77 -7.39 9.72
N GLY A 239 1.91 -7.34 10.41
CA GLY A 239 2.75 -6.17 10.55
C GLY A 239 3.30 -5.66 9.22
N ALA A 240 3.66 -6.57 8.30
CA ALA A 240 4.10 -6.19 6.96
C ALA A 240 3.02 -5.42 6.18
N ILE A 241 1.78 -5.92 6.22
CA ILE A 241 0.64 -5.30 5.54
C ILE A 241 0.24 -4.00 6.24
N ALA A 242 0.21 -4.02 7.57
CA ALA A 242 -0.14 -2.86 8.39
C ALA A 242 0.87 -1.70 8.21
N GLU A 243 2.17 -1.97 8.16
CA GLU A 243 3.19 -0.95 7.84
C GLU A 243 2.94 -0.36 6.46
N ALA A 244 2.65 -1.22 5.47
CA ALA A 244 2.37 -0.78 4.11
C ALA A 244 1.07 0.03 3.99
N TYR A 245 0.19 0.01 4.98
CA TYR A 245 -1.09 0.71 4.96
C TYR A 245 -1.10 1.96 5.85
N TYR A 246 -0.67 1.83 7.10
CA TYR A 246 -0.69 2.91 8.11
C TYR A 246 0.65 3.62 8.27
N GLY A 247 1.76 3.02 7.83
CA GLY A 247 3.08 3.36 8.35
C GLY A 247 3.30 2.80 9.76
N VAL A 248 4.44 3.15 10.37
CA VAL A 248 4.83 2.65 11.70
C VAL A 248 5.22 3.84 12.59
N PRO A 249 4.67 3.95 13.80
CA PRO A 249 5.08 4.97 14.78
C PRO A 249 6.59 4.94 15.03
N LYS A 250 7.20 6.13 15.12
CA LYS A 250 8.65 6.29 15.24
C LYS A 250 9.22 5.53 16.45
N ASP A 251 8.56 5.61 17.61
CA ASP A 251 9.03 4.97 18.84
C ASP A 251 9.04 3.44 18.72
N LEU A 252 8.03 2.84 18.07
CA LEU A 252 7.98 1.41 17.82
C LEU A 252 9.10 0.97 16.86
N LYS A 253 9.36 1.77 15.82
CA LYS A 253 10.48 1.53 14.89
C LYS A 253 11.83 1.57 15.61
N GLU A 254 12.09 2.62 16.40
CA GLU A 254 13.34 2.76 17.15
C GLU A 254 13.53 1.62 18.16
N LYS A 255 12.45 1.23 18.85
CA LYS A 255 12.48 0.12 19.79
C LYS A 255 12.77 -1.21 19.10
N ALA A 256 12.10 -1.54 17.99
CA ALA A 256 12.38 -2.77 17.25
C ALA A 256 13.81 -2.83 16.70
N ILE A 257 14.32 -1.71 16.18
CA ILE A 257 15.70 -1.60 15.73
C ILE A 257 16.69 -1.92 16.87
N SER A 258 16.37 -1.64 18.14
CA SER A 258 17.25 -1.97 19.27
C SER A 258 17.44 -3.48 19.53
N TYR A 259 16.58 -4.34 18.98
CA TYR A 259 16.72 -5.80 19.04
C TYR A 259 17.62 -6.37 17.93
N LEU A 260 17.98 -5.55 16.95
CA LEU A 260 18.85 -5.97 15.84
C LEU A 260 20.32 -5.80 16.19
N ASP A 261 21.10 -6.85 15.94
CA ASP A 261 22.56 -6.79 15.98
C ASP A 261 23.13 -5.96 14.81
N ASP A 262 24.45 -5.80 14.79
CA ASP A 262 25.13 -4.95 13.81
C ASP A 262 24.96 -5.45 12.37
N GLU A 263 24.90 -6.76 12.15
CA GLU A 263 24.75 -7.33 10.80
C GLU A 263 23.34 -7.08 10.26
N LEU A 264 22.31 -7.42 11.04
CA LEU A 264 20.91 -7.20 10.64
C LEU A 264 20.60 -5.71 10.47
N ARG A 265 21.14 -4.87 11.37
CA ARG A 265 21.01 -3.41 11.28
C ARG A 265 21.66 -2.85 10.02
N SER A 266 22.81 -3.39 9.60
CA SER A 266 23.44 -2.99 8.34
C SER A 266 22.53 -3.29 7.15
N ILE A 267 21.94 -4.50 7.08
CA ILE A 267 21.03 -4.88 5.99
C ILE A 267 19.76 -4.01 6.02
N PHE A 268 19.25 -3.69 7.21
CA PHE A 268 18.11 -2.78 7.38
C PHE A 268 18.37 -1.39 6.80
N ASN A 269 19.56 -0.83 7.05
CA ASN A 269 19.94 0.48 6.54
C ASN A 269 20.08 0.46 5.02
N ASP A 270 20.76 -0.56 4.46
CA ASP A 270 20.88 -0.76 3.01
C ASP A 270 19.50 -0.87 2.35
N TRP A 271 18.58 -1.64 2.96
CA TRP A 271 17.22 -1.79 2.46
C TRP A 271 16.42 -0.48 2.51
N SER A 272 16.58 0.28 3.59
CA SER A 272 15.92 1.58 3.75
C SER A 272 16.39 2.57 2.69
N GLU A 273 17.68 2.55 2.34
CA GLU A 273 18.22 3.36 1.23
C GLU A 273 17.74 2.86 -0.13
N PHE A 274 17.72 1.53 -0.33
CA PHE A 274 17.30 0.90 -1.59
C PHE A 274 15.82 1.15 -1.94
N ILE A 275 14.92 1.02 -0.97
CA ILE A 275 13.51 1.37 -1.14
C ILE A 275 13.34 2.90 -1.19
N GLY A 276 14.24 3.65 -0.54
CA GLY A 276 14.24 5.10 -0.52
C GLY A 276 12.92 5.67 0.01
N LYS A 277 12.44 6.74 -0.63
CA LYS A 277 11.18 7.39 -0.26
C LYS A 277 9.93 6.55 -0.56
N ASP A 278 10.04 5.53 -1.43
CA ASP A 278 8.91 4.65 -1.78
C ASP A 278 8.47 3.75 -0.61
N GLY A 279 9.28 3.67 0.45
CA GLY A 279 9.02 2.92 1.69
C GLY A 279 8.55 3.78 2.86
N VAL A 280 8.54 5.12 2.71
CA VAL A 280 8.04 6.02 3.75
C VAL A 280 6.60 6.38 3.41
N MET A 281 5.66 5.89 4.22
CA MET A 281 4.26 6.26 4.09
C MET A 281 4.07 7.72 4.54
N GLY A 282 3.47 8.55 3.69
CA GLY A 282 3.05 9.90 4.08
C GLY A 282 2.04 9.84 5.24
N LYS A 283 2.12 10.78 6.17
CA LYS A 283 1.32 10.75 7.41
C LYS A 283 -0.17 10.72 7.10
N PHE A 284 -0.60 11.39 6.03
CA PHE A 284 -2.00 11.49 5.65
C PHE A 284 -2.40 10.54 4.52
N LYS A 285 -1.53 9.61 4.10
CA LYS A 285 -1.80 8.76 2.93
C LYS A 285 -3.07 7.91 3.07
N VAL A 286 -3.40 7.47 4.29
CA VAL A 286 -4.66 6.76 4.55
C VAL A 286 -5.88 7.59 4.12
N LEU A 287 -5.83 8.91 4.24
CA LEU A 287 -6.89 9.83 3.81
C LEU A 287 -6.70 10.28 2.36
N THR A 288 -5.47 10.59 1.94
CA THR A 288 -5.20 11.19 0.62
C THR A 288 -5.24 10.18 -0.52
N LYS A 289 -5.28 8.87 -0.23
CA LYS A 289 -5.56 7.83 -1.23
C LYS A 289 -6.93 7.99 -1.91
N TYR A 290 -7.90 8.61 -1.23
CA TYR A 290 -9.24 8.84 -1.76
C TYR A 290 -9.31 9.96 -2.82
N ILE A 291 -8.25 10.74 -3.03
CA ILE A 291 -8.26 11.88 -3.95
C ILE A 291 -8.67 11.46 -5.37
N GLY A 292 -8.10 10.36 -5.87
CA GLY A 292 -8.40 9.85 -7.22
C GLY A 292 -9.86 9.44 -7.35
N SER A 293 -10.33 8.56 -6.46
CA SER A 293 -11.72 8.07 -6.46
C SER A 293 -12.75 9.18 -6.25
N ILE A 294 -12.48 10.16 -5.38
CA ILE A 294 -13.34 11.33 -5.18
C ILE A 294 -13.41 12.19 -6.45
N SER A 295 -12.28 12.36 -7.15
CA SER A 295 -12.26 13.18 -8.38
C SER A 295 -13.09 12.59 -9.52
N GLU A 296 -13.32 11.27 -9.51
CA GLU A 296 -13.95 10.55 -10.64
C GLU A 296 -15.38 10.10 -10.39
N VAL A 297 -15.80 10.07 -9.13
CA VAL A 297 -17.13 9.58 -8.79
C VAL A 297 -18.23 10.51 -9.32
N LYS A 298 -19.22 9.93 -10.00
CA LYS A 298 -20.34 10.69 -10.59
C LYS A 298 -21.34 11.22 -9.55
N SER A 299 -21.41 10.59 -8.38
CA SER A 299 -22.34 10.95 -7.31
C SER A 299 -21.82 10.41 -5.98
N TYR A 300 -21.89 11.25 -4.95
CA TYR A 300 -21.46 10.93 -3.57
C TYR A 300 -22.57 10.33 -2.71
N GLY A 301 -23.80 10.33 -3.20
CA GLY A 301 -24.98 9.91 -2.46
C GLY A 301 -26.26 10.46 -3.09
N LYS A 302 -27.41 9.98 -2.60
CA LYS A 302 -28.73 10.41 -3.06
C LYS A 302 -29.60 10.79 -1.89
N TRP A 303 -30.40 11.83 -2.10
CA TRP A 303 -31.47 12.19 -1.18
C TRP A 303 -32.56 11.13 -1.21
N ILE A 304 -32.84 10.54 -0.05
CA ILE A 304 -34.00 9.70 0.19
C ILE A 304 -35.09 10.60 0.78
N THR A 305 -36.22 10.65 0.10
CA THR A 305 -37.41 11.38 0.55
C THR A 305 -38.51 10.37 0.75
N ASP A 306 -39.13 10.40 1.92
CA ASP A 306 -40.24 9.51 2.22
C ASP A 306 -41.49 9.96 1.46
N ARG A 307 -41.97 9.09 0.57
CA ARG A 307 -43.16 9.30 -0.26
C ARG A 307 -44.30 8.34 0.08
N GLU A 308 -44.08 7.42 1.02
CA GLU A 308 -44.98 6.29 1.30
C GLU A 308 -45.48 6.23 2.76
N ASN A 309 -45.10 7.17 3.64
CA ASN A 309 -45.72 7.28 4.96
C ASN A 309 -47.22 7.59 4.88
N ASP A 310 -47.97 7.03 5.82
CA ASP A 310 -49.36 7.36 6.09
C ASP A 310 -49.55 8.08 7.43
N ARG A 311 -48.43 8.44 8.09
CA ARG A 311 -48.36 9.12 9.39
C ARG A 311 -48.91 8.30 10.57
N THR A 312 -49.04 6.99 10.39
CA THR A 312 -49.38 6.07 11.49
C THR A 312 -48.13 5.71 12.30
N SER A 313 -48.34 5.10 13.46
CA SER A 313 -47.25 4.51 14.25
C SER A 313 -46.56 3.33 13.55
N GLU A 314 -47.25 2.68 12.59
CA GLU A 314 -46.71 1.56 11.82
C GLU A 314 -45.90 2.03 10.59
N LYS A 315 -46.18 3.22 10.05
CA LYS A 315 -45.40 3.89 8.98
C LYS A 315 -45.22 5.39 9.27
N PRO A 316 -44.32 5.74 10.21
CA PRO A 316 -44.06 7.13 10.57
C PRO A 316 -43.39 7.89 9.42
N VAL A 317 -43.55 9.22 9.44
CA VAL A 317 -42.84 10.11 8.50
C VAL A 317 -41.34 9.99 8.73
N LEU A 318 -40.61 9.54 7.73
CA LEU A 318 -39.15 9.51 7.76
C LEU A 318 -38.61 10.82 7.20
N MET A 319 -37.83 11.54 8.00
CA MET A 319 -37.23 12.81 7.56
C MET A 319 -36.29 12.56 6.37
N PRO A 320 -36.25 13.46 5.36
CA PRO A 320 -35.33 13.32 4.25
C PRO A 320 -33.90 13.20 4.73
N TYR A 321 -33.16 12.22 4.22
CA TYR A 321 -31.77 11.98 4.58
C TYR A 321 -30.95 11.65 3.33
N VAL A 322 -29.63 11.78 3.43
CA VAL A 322 -28.74 11.37 2.35
C VAL A 322 -28.31 9.92 2.59
N SER A 323 -28.58 9.05 1.61
CA SER A 323 -27.91 7.77 1.51
C SER A 323 -26.60 7.98 0.78
N TYR A 324 -25.50 7.98 1.52
CA TYR A 324 -24.16 8.06 0.97
C TYR A 324 -23.78 6.77 0.23
N ASN A 325 -22.83 6.88 -0.69
CA ASN A 325 -22.28 5.70 -1.36
C ASN A 325 -21.15 5.08 -0.52
N LYS A 326 -20.73 3.87 -0.91
CA LYS A 326 -19.64 3.15 -0.22
C LYS A 326 -18.34 3.95 -0.12
N LEU A 327 -18.03 4.78 -1.10
CA LEU A 327 -16.82 5.61 -1.11
C LEU A 327 -16.82 6.61 0.05
N VAL A 328 -17.91 7.37 0.20
CA VAL A 328 -18.05 8.35 1.28
C VAL A 328 -18.11 7.66 2.64
N ASP A 329 -18.85 6.56 2.76
CA ASP A 329 -18.92 5.81 4.02
C ASP A 329 -17.55 5.28 4.46
N SER A 330 -16.77 4.75 3.51
CA SER A 330 -15.40 4.26 3.78
C SER A 330 -14.48 5.41 4.19
N PHE A 331 -14.52 6.54 3.46
CA PHE A 331 -13.72 7.71 3.80
C PHE A 331 -14.04 8.24 5.21
N VAL A 332 -15.33 8.36 5.55
CA VAL A 332 -15.75 8.86 6.87
C VAL A 332 -15.31 7.90 7.98
N THR A 333 -15.44 6.60 7.75
CA THR A 333 -15.00 5.56 8.71
C THR A 333 -13.49 5.65 8.95
N GLU A 334 -12.69 5.66 7.90
CA GLU A 334 -11.23 5.77 8.02
C GLU A 334 -10.79 7.12 8.60
N PHE A 335 -11.54 8.21 8.35
CA PHE A 335 -11.26 9.51 8.96
C PHE A 335 -11.45 9.48 10.48
N TYR A 336 -12.50 8.82 10.98
CA TYR A 336 -12.67 8.63 12.43
C TYR A 336 -11.55 7.76 13.02
N GLN A 337 -11.20 6.65 12.36
CA GLN A 337 -10.09 5.78 12.79
C GLN A 337 -8.74 6.52 12.81
N PHE A 338 -8.49 7.36 11.79
CA PHE A 338 -7.32 8.24 11.77
C PHE A 338 -7.33 9.22 12.94
N SER A 339 -8.48 9.85 13.23
CA SER A 339 -8.62 10.77 14.36
C SER A 339 -8.40 10.09 15.71
N GLU A 340 -8.83 8.83 15.87
CA GLU A 340 -8.67 8.07 17.10
C GLU A 340 -7.22 7.62 17.31
N SER A 341 -6.54 7.21 16.23
CA SER A 341 -5.13 6.82 16.25
C SER A 341 -4.16 8.01 16.33
N HIS A 342 -4.62 9.24 16.13
CA HIS A 342 -3.80 10.46 16.18
C HIS A 342 -4.39 11.52 17.15
N PRO A 343 -4.43 11.22 18.46
CA PRO A 343 -5.00 12.12 19.46
C PRO A 343 -4.24 13.45 19.58
N GLU A 344 -3.00 13.54 19.08
CA GLU A 344 -2.22 14.78 19.07
C GLU A 344 -2.90 15.92 18.30
N TYR A 345 -3.78 15.59 17.33
CA TYR A 345 -4.52 16.59 16.56
C TYR A 345 -5.72 17.18 17.30
N ARG A 346 -6.20 16.55 18.38
CA ARG A 346 -7.29 17.05 19.24
C ARG A 346 -8.57 17.43 18.46
N LEU A 347 -8.94 16.64 17.47
CA LEU A 347 -10.07 16.92 16.57
C LEU A 347 -11.44 16.91 17.26
N SER A 348 -11.54 16.44 18.50
CA SER A 348 -12.72 16.64 19.35
C SER A 348 -13.04 18.13 19.59
N ASN A 349 -12.02 19.01 19.51
CA ASN A 349 -12.14 20.46 19.64
C ASN A 349 -12.11 21.19 18.28
N TYR A 350 -12.55 20.54 17.20
CA TYR A 350 -12.51 21.09 15.85
C TYR A 350 -13.07 22.52 15.75
N ASN A 351 -14.14 22.86 16.47
CA ASN A 351 -14.72 24.21 16.42
C ASN A 351 -13.72 25.28 16.91
N SER A 352 -13.05 25.04 18.04
CA SER A 352 -12.04 25.96 18.57
C SER A 352 -10.80 26.04 17.66
N ILE A 353 -10.41 24.93 17.03
CA ILE A 353 -9.31 24.92 16.04
C ILE A 353 -9.67 25.82 14.86
N LEU A 354 -10.89 25.69 14.33
CA LEU A 354 -11.38 26.53 13.23
C LEU A 354 -11.44 28.01 13.63
N GLU A 355 -12.01 28.33 14.80
CA GLU A 355 -12.13 29.71 15.29
C GLU A 355 -10.77 30.38 15.49
N ASN A 356 -9.79 29.66 16.05
CA ASN A 356 -8.42 30.16 16.23
C ASN A 356 -7.71 30.43 14.89
N ASN A 357 -8.13 29.77 13.82
CA ASN A 357 -7.65 29.99 12.46
C ASN A 357 -8.55 30.97 11.66
N GLY A 358 -9.46 31.68 12.34
CA GLY A 358 -10.34 32.68 11.72
C GLY A 358 -11.48 32.10 10.88
N ILE A 359 -11.79 30.81 11.04
CA ILE A 359 -12.83 30.10 10.29
C ILE A 359 -14.01 29.83 11.25
N LYS A 360 -15.19 30.32 10.91
CA LYS A 360 -16.41 29.98 11.67
C LYS A 360 -16.93 28.61 11.23
N TRP A 361 -17.45 27.80 12.16
CA TRP A 361 -18.09 26.54 11.81
C TRP A 361 -19.48 26.76 11.19
N ASN A 362 -19.48 27.11 9.91
CA ASN A 362 -20.65 27.19 9.05
C ASN A 362 -20.26 26.97 7.58
N ASN A 363 -21.25 26.63 6.75
CA ASN A 363 -21.02 26.28 5.35
C ASN A 363 -20.24 27.35 4.57
N VAL A 364 -20.57 28.64 4.75
CA VAL A 364 -19.95 29.72 3.96
C VAL A 364 -18.48 29.91 4.33
N SER A 365 -18.18 30.00 5.62
CA SER A 365 -16.82 30.27 6.09
C SER A 365 -15.87 29.11 5.79
N MET A 366 -16.35 27.86 5.92
CA MET A 366 -15.53 26.68 5.64
C MET A 366 -15.23 26.52 4.14
N ARG A 367 -16.22 26.78 3.27
CA ARG A 367 -16.03 26.72 1.79
C ARG A 367 -15.02 27.76 1.31
N ASN A 368 -15.06 28.96 1.89
CA ASN A 368 -14.20 30.08 1.49
C ASN A 368 -12.82 30.10 2.19
N ALA A 369 -12.51 29.10 3.02
CA ALA A 369 -11.23 29.03 3.70
C ALA A 369 -10.06 28.98 2.70
N ASN A 370 -9.04 29.81 2.94
CA ASN A 370 -7.80 29.79 2.17
C ASN A 370 -6.91 28.63 2.62
N VAL A 371 -7.13 27.45 2.05
CA VAL A 371 -6.47 26.20 2.46
C VAL A 371 -4.94 26.23 2.34
N ASN A 372 -4.40 27.07 1.45
CA ASN A 372 -2.96 27.09 1.14
C ASN A 372 -2.12 27.62 2.31
N VAL A 373 -2.73 28.37 3.24
CA VAL A 373 -2.07 28.91 4.42
C VAL A 373 -2.38 28.12 5.70
N LEU A 374 -3.24 27.10 5.62
CA LEU A 374 -3.62 26.28 6.77
C LEU A 374 -2.63 25.14 6.97
N ASP A 375 -2.41 24.81 8.24
CA ASP A 375 -1.67 23.65 8.68
C ASP A 375 -2.54 22.38 8.64
N GLU A 376 -1.91 21.22 8.86
CA GLU A 376 -2.59 19.94 8.86
C GLU A 376 -3.71 19.85 9.91
N GLN A 377 -3.53 20.46 11.09
CA GLN A 377 -4.50 20.40 12.17
C GLN A 377 -5.80 21.12 11.77
N CYS A 378 -5.68 22.31 11.19
CA CYS A 378 -6.85 23.07 10.74
C CYS A 378 -7.53 22.40 9.54
N ILE A 379 -6.78 21.79 8.62
CA ILE A 379 -7.35 21.05 7.50
C ILE A 379 -8.13 19.82 7.98
N LEU A 380 -7.59 19.05 8.92
CA LEU A 380 -8.29 17.94 9.55
C LEU A 380 -9.53 18.43 10.32
N ALA A 381 -9.46 19.58 10.99
CA ALA A 381 -10.61 20.18 11.67
C ALA A 381 -11.71 20.62 10.69
N LEU A 382 -11.37 21.06 9.46
CA LEU A 382 -12.35 21.34 8.41
C LEU A 382 -13.10 20.08 7.98
N ILE A 383 -12.38 18.98 7.75
CA ILE A 383 -12.98 17.68 7.41
C ILE A 383 -13.86 17.18 8.55
N MET A 384 -13.36 17.19 9.79
CA MET A 384 -14.14 16.82 10.98
C MET A 384 -15.39 17.69 11.09
N GLY A 385 -15.26 19.01 10.96
CA GLY A 385 -16.38 19.95 11.00
C GLY A 385 -17.44 19.65 9.94
N ALA A 386 -17.04 19.25 8.73
CA ALA A 386 -17.97 18.88 7.65
C ALA A 386 -18.70 17.57 7.95
N ILE A 387 -17.99 16.54 8.43
CA ILE A 387 -18.58 15.26 8.85
C ILE A 387 -19.55 15.47 10.02
N ARG A 388 -19.19 16.32 10.98
CA ARG A 388 -20.03 16.63 12.14
C ARG A 388 -21.26 17.46 11.77
N ALA A 389 -21.17 18.33 10.76
CA ALA A 389 -22.30 19.12 10.28
C ALA A 389 -23.44 18.25 9.73
N GLU A 390 -23.14 17.07 9.16
CA GLU A 390 -24.15 16.12 8.69
C GLU A 390 -25.13 15.70 9.80
N ARG A 391 -24.66 15.59 11.05
CA ARG A 391 -25.52 15.21 12.19
C ARG A 391 -26.57 16.26 12.54
N PHE A 392 -26.39 17.50 12.09
CA PHE A 392 -27.25 18.65 12.43
C PHE A 392 -27.99 19.21 11.21
N CYS A 393 -27.49 18.94 10.00
CA CYS A 393 -28.06 19.41 8.75
C CYS A 393 -27.96 18.29 7.72
N ASN A 394 -29.10 17.65 7.42
CA ASN A 394 -29.18 16.56 6.45
C ASN A 394 -28.57 17.03 5.11
N GLY A 395 -27.48 16.39 4.67
CA GLY A 395 -26.80 16.69 3.41
C GLY A 395 -25.73 17.78 3.42
N ALA A 396 -25.32 18.33 4.57
CA ALA A 396 -24.21 19.29 4.61
C ALA A 396 -22.91 18.68 4.05
N LEU A 397 -22.60 17.43 4.40
CA LEU A 397 -21.41 16.73 3.93
C LEU A 397 -21.47 16.48 2.41
N LEU A 398 -22.64 16.09 1.89
CA LEU A 398 -22.87 15.91 0.46
C LEU A 398 -22.50 17.16 -0.34
N GLU A 399 -22.88 18.34 0.15
CA GLU A 399 -22.57 19.60 -0.53
C GLU A 399 -21.07 19.95 -0.46
N PHE A 400 -20.37 19.66 0.64
CA PHE A 400 -18.91 19.83 0.69
C PHE A 400 -18.16 18.92 -0.29
N PHE A 401 -18.67 17.71 -0.55
CA PHE A 401 -18.13 16.85 -1.60
C PHE A 401 -18.41 17.40 -3.00
N LYS A 402 -19.66 17.79 -3.29
CA LYS A 402 -20.05 18.35 -4.60
C LYS A 402 -19.30 19.63 -4.95
N ASP A 403 -19.08 20.49 -3.95
CA ASP A 403 -18.35 21.76 -4.13
C ASP A 403 -16.82 21.56 -4.21
N GLY A 404 -16.34 20.32 -4.12
CA GLY A 404 -14.91 20.00 -4.18
C GLY A 404 -14.10 20.44 -2.96
N CYS A 405 -14.76 20.82 -1.85
CA CYS A 405 -14.10 21.26 -0.63
C CYS A 405 -13.29 20.13 0.01
N VAL A 406 -13.88 18.94 0.14
CA VAL A 406 -13.19 17.76 0.69
C VAL A 406 -11.97 17.41 -0.18
N LEU A 407 -12.14 17.41 -1.50
CA LEU A 407 -11.04 17.15 -2.44
C LEU A 407 -9.90 18.17 -2.27
N LYS A 408 -10.23 19.46 -2.16
CA LYS A 408 -9.28 20.55 -1.93
C LYS A 408 -8.52 20.38 -0.60
N TRP A 409 -9.20 19.98 0.47
CA TRP A 409 -8.59 19.70 1.77
C TRP A 409 -7.65 18.50 1.73
N LEU A 410 -8.04 17.41 1.06
CA LEU A 410 -7.18 16.23 0.91
C LEU A 410 -5.93 16.52 0.06
N LYS A 411 -6.06 17.28 -1.03
CA LYS A 411 -4.91 17.73 -1.82
C LYS A 411 -3.93 18.53 -0.97
N ARG A 412 -4.44 19.42 -0.10
CA ARG A 412 -3.59 20.17 0.84
C ARG A 412 -2.85 19.27 1.82
N LEU A 413 -3.51 18.25 2.39
CA LEU A 413 -2.81 17.27 3.26
C LEU A 413 -1.70 16.53 2.50
N LYS A 414 -1.95 16.18 1.23
CA LYS A 414 -0.96 15.53 0.37
C LYS A 414 0.22 16.42 0.05
N GLU A 415 -0.02 17.71 -0.21
CA GLU A 415 1.04 18.71 -0.37
C GLU A 415 1.90 18.82 0.88
N ILE A 416 1.29 18.79 2.08
CA ILE A 416 2.03 18.83 3.36
C ILE A 416 2.94 17.60 3.47
N ASP A 417 2.43 16.39 3.18
CA ASP A 417 3.25 15.17 3.13
C ASP A 417 4.41 15.28 2.12
N ASN A 418 4.15 15.90 0.96
CA ASN A 418 5.12 16.02 -0.14
C ASN A 418 6.08 17.22 -0.01
N SER A 419 5.83 18.17 0.88
CA SER A 419 6.54 19.46 0.96
C SER A 419 8.05 19.34 1.20
N ASN A 420 8.52 18.20 1.71
CA ASN A 420 9.94 17.88 1.90
C ASN A 420 10.57 17.12 0.70
N SER A 421 9.90 17.06 -0.45
CA SER A 421 10.24 16.13 -1.53
C SER A 421 10.09 16.72 -2.94
N LYS A 422 10.83 17.79 -3.25
CA LYS A 422 11.11 18.08 -4.67
C LYS A 422 12.21 17.14 -5.15
N THR A 423 11.82 16.07 -5.84
CA THR A 423 12.76 15.19 -6.54
C THR A 423 12.63 15.41 -8.04
N SER A 424 13.77 15.60 -8.72
CA SER A 424 13.79 15.76 -10.16
C SER A 424 13.33 14.48 -10.85
N LEU A 425 12.52 14.62 -11.87
CA LEU A 425 12.12 13.55 -12.77
C LEU A 425 13.36 12.92 -13.45
N ASP A 426 13.38 11.59 -13.58
CA ASP A 426 14.47 10.80 -14.18
C ASP A 426 14.00 10.21 -15.52
N GLU A 427 12.85 9.56 -15.50
CA GLU A 427 12.33 8.79 -16.65
C GLU A 427 10.79 8.77 -16.61
N ILE A 428 10.16 8.92 -17.78
CA ILE A 428 8.75 8.59 -18.00
C ILE A 428 8.67 7.57 -19.13
N TYR A 429 7.95 6.48 -18.90
CA TYR A 429 7.61 5.51 -19.92
C TYR A 429 6.10 5.37 -20.01
N PHE A 430 5.55 5.60 -21.20
CA PHE A 430 4.14 5.48 -21.46
C PHE A 430 3.91 4.49 -22.60
N ILE A 431 2.97 3.57 -22.39
CA ILE A 431 2.53 2.61 -23.39
C ILE A 431 1.01 2.66 -23.46
N ILE A 432 0.49 2.67 -24.68
CA ILE A 432 -0.95 2.67 -24.97
C ILE A 432 -1.20 1.89 -26.25
N GLY A 433 -2.24 1.07 -26.26
CA GLY A 433 -2.60 0.28 -27.43
C GLY A 433 -3.57 -0.82 -27.10
N GLY A 434 -3.70 -1.79 -27.99
CA GLY A 434 -4.65 -2.88 -27.84
C GLY A 434 -4.44 -3.96 -28.89
N LEU A 435 -5.54 -4.45 -29.46
CA LEU A 435 -5.51 -5.53 -30.45
C LEU A 435 -4.62 -5.25 -31.67
N ASN A 436 -4.47 -3.98 -32.06
CA ASN A 436 -3.69 -3.57 -33.23
C ASN A 436 -2.21 -3.27 -32.91
N GLY A 437 -1.75 -3.65 -31.71
CA GLY A 437 -0.40 -3.36 -31.22
C GLY A 437 -0.35 -2.21 -30.23
N TYR A 438 0.85 -1.92 -29.75
CA TYR A 438 1.11 -0.90 -28.74
C TYR A 438 2.08 0.16 -29.24
N ASN A 439 1.77 1.40 -28.92
CA ASN A 439 2.67 2.53 -29.08
C ASN A 439 3.41 2.75 -27.76
N THR A 440 4.70 3.08 -27.84
CA THR A 440 5.52 3.35 -26.66
C THR A 440 6.18 4.71 -26.77
N TYR A 441 6.27 5.39 -25.65
CA TYR A 441 6.83 6.73 -25.51
C TYR A 441 7.77 6.70 -24.32
N HIS A 442 9.07 6.85 -24.57
CA HIS A 442 10.10 6.79 -23.55
C HIS A 442 10.82 8.14 -23.47
N MET A 443 10.60 8.86 -22.38
CA MET A 443 11.20 10.16 -22.09
C MET A 443 12.25 10.00 -21.00
N THR A 444 13.48 10.46 -21.25
CA THR A 444 14.57 10.50 -20.27
C THR A 444 15.01 11.94 -20.01
N PHE A 445 15.34 12.26 -18.75
CA PHE A 445 15.70 13.60 -18.31
C PHE A 445 17.16 13.67 -17.85
N GLY A 446 17.94 14.52 -18.51
CA GLY A 446 19.31 14.89 -18.12
C GLY A 446 19.34 16.06 -17.14
N CYS A 447 20.50 16.70 -16.98
CA CYS A 447 20.60 17.91 -16.15
C CYS A 447 19.89 19.11 -16.79
N ASP A 448 20.03 19.28 -18.12
CA ASP A 448 19.50 20.43 -18.88
C ASP A 448 18.91 20.01 -20.24
N SER A 449 18.60 18.73 -20.42
CA SER A 449 18.08 18.17 -21.67
C SER A 449 17.06 17.07 -21.39
N ALA A 450 16.17 16.81 -22.34
CA ALA A 450 15.31 15.64 -22.35
C ALA A 450 15.33 14.98 -23.73
N HIS A 451 15.13 13.67 -23.77
CA HIS A 451 15.09 12.88 -24.99
C HIS A 451 13.86 11.98 -24.99
N LEU A 452 13.03 12.10 -26.03
CA LEU A 452 11.85 11.30 -26.26
C LEU A 452 12.09 10.34 -27.42
N ILE A 453 11.84 9.06 -27.18
CA ILE A 453 11.80 8.02 -28.20
C ILE A 453 10.37 7.51 -28.30
N LYS A 454 9.76 7.64 -29.49
CA LYS A 454 8.43 7.10 -29.80
C LYS A 454 8.57 5.88 -30.70
N MET A 455 7.88 4.78 -30.36
CA MET A 455 7.67 3.63 -31.24
C MET A 455 6.19 3.55 -31.56
N LEU A 456 5.81 3.72 -32.83
CA LEU A 456 4.41 3.73 -33.27
C LEU A 456 4.14 2.49 -34.14
N GLY A 457 3.39 1.53 -33.59
CA GLY A 457 3.15 0.24 -34.26
C GLY A 457 4.44 -0.45 -34.71
N TYR A 458 4.55 -0.72 -36.02
CA TYR A 458 5.72 -1.36 -36.64
C TYR A 458 6.70 -0.36 -37.30
N CYS A 459 6.53 0.94 -37.08
CA CYS A 459 7.44 1.95 -37.61
C CYS A 459 8.76 2.01 -36.81
N GLY A 460 9.82 2.53 -37.45
CA GLY A 460 11.10 2.79 -36.77
C GLY A 460 10.98 3.85 -35.67
N PRO A 461 11.95 3.93 -34.75
CA PRO A 461 11.93 4.89 -33.66
C PRO A 461 11.91 6.32 -34.19
N ILE A 462 11.02 7.15 -33.64
CA ILE A 462 11.00 8.59 -33.85
C ILE A 462 11.62 9.24 -32.61
N GLU A 463 12.70 9.98 -32.81
CA GLU A 463 13.43 10.62 -31.72
C GLU A 463 13.24 12.14 -31.73
N LYS A 464 13.10 12.72 -30.53
CA LYS A 464 13.00 14.18 -30.33
C LYS A 464 13.86 14.59 -29.14
N HIS A 465 14.70 15.59 -29.34
CA HIS A 465 15.53 16.20 -28.30
C HIS A 465 14.96 17.56 -27.91
N TYR A 466 14.99 17.86 -26.62
CA TYR A 466 14.50 19.12 -26.07
C TYR A 466 15.66 19.97 -25.53
N SER A 467 15.62 21.26 -25.85
CA SER A 467 16.49 22.30 -25.29
C SER A 467 16.15 22.59 -23.83
N SER A 468 17.04 23.30 -23.13
CA SER A 468 16.89 23.60 -21.71
C SER A 468 15.64 24.44 -21.41
N GLU A 469 15.27 25.39 -22.27
CA GLU A 469 14.03 26.15 -22.12
C GLU A 469 12.77 25.27 -22.30
N GLU A 470 12.81 24.35 -23.27
CA GLU A 470 11.70 23.41 -23.52
C GLU A 470 11.54 22.38 -22.40
N VAL A 471 12.64 21.92 -21.80
CA VAL A 471 12.63 20.99 -20.66
C VAL A 471 11.86 21.59 -19.49
N LYS A 472 12.04 22.89 -19.20
CA LYS A 472 11.30 23.55 -18.12
C LYS A 472 9.79 23.53 -18.39
N LEU A 473 9.38 23.86 -19.61
CA LEU A 473 7.98 23.82 -20.01
C LEU A 473 7.40 22.39 -19.97
N LEU A 474 8.20 21.38 -20.32
CA LEU A 474 7.81 19.97 -20.21
C LEU A 474 7.61 19.55 -18.76
N LEU A 475 8.52 19.93 -17.86
CA LEU A 475 8.40 19.61 -16.45
C LEU A 475 7.15 20.27 -15.85
N ASP A 476 6.93 21.56 -16.12
CA ASP A 476 5.75 22.29 -15.68
C ASP A 476 4.46 21.64 -16.25
N ALA A 477 4.47 21.24 -17.53
CA ALA A 477 3.33 20.57 -18.16
C ALA A 477 3.05 19.19 -17.55
N PHE A 478 4.09 18.42 -17.22
CA PHE A 478 3.93 17.12 -16.58
C PHE A 478 3.44 17.25 -15.13
N GLU A 479 3.95 18.21 -14.37
CA GLU A 479 3.47 18.51 -13.02
C GLU A 479 1.98 18.91 -13.03
N ASP A 480 1.52 19.67 -14.04
CA ASP A 480 0.10 20.06 -14.20
C ASP A 480 -0.84 18.89 -14.56
N ILE A 481 -0.28 17.72 -14.91
CA ILE A 481 -1.06 16.48 -15.03
C ILE A 481 -1.50 16.03 -13.64
N HIS A 482 -0.71 16.19 -12.59
CA HIS A 482 -1.04 15.69 -11.25
C HIS A 482 -1.24 14.17 -11.16
N VAL A 483 -0.34 13.38 -11.77
CA VAL A 483 -0.39 11.90 -11.73
C VAL A 483 -0.33 11.33 -10.32
N GLU A 484 0.20 12.08 -9.35
CA GLU A 484 0.19 11.71 -7.94
C GLU A 484 -1.23 11.55 -7.40
N HIS A 485 -2.23 12.21 -7.98
CA HIS A 485 -3.63 12.11 -7.57
C HIS A 485 -4.37 10.91 -8.18
N TRP A 486 -3.73 10.14 -9.07
CA TRP A 486 -4.37 9.03 -9.77
C TRP A 486 -4.55 7.80 -8.86
N ASN A 487 -5.61 7.04 -9.13
CA ASN A 487 -5.77 5.69 -8.62
C ASN A 487 -4.68 4.80 -9.22
N SER A 488 -4.23 3.76 -8.52
CA SER A 488 -3.16 2.89 -9.04
C SER A 488 -3.57 2.13 -10.30
N GLU A 489 -4.84 1.74 -10.43
CA GLU A 489 -5.37 1.00 -11.56
C GLU A 489 -6.73 1.56 -12.02
N TYR A 490 -6.97 1.49 -13.33
CA TYR A 490 -8.20 1.94 -13.99
C TYR A 490 -8.77 0.81 -14.84
N ILE A 491 -9.79 0.10 -14.35
CA ILE A 491 -10.33 -1.06 -15.07
C ILE A 491 -11.83 -0.88 -15.29
N ASN A 492 -12.26 -0.94 -16.55
CA ASN A 492 -13.67 -1.03 -16.90
C ASN A 492 -13.95 -2.34 -17.64
N PRO A 493 -14.46 -3.37 -16.94
CA PRO A 493 -14.71 -4.68 -17.54
C PRO A 493 -15.90 -4.71 -18.50
N TYR A 494 -16.70 -3.63 -18.55
CA TYR A 494 -17.89 -3.55 -19.41
C TYR A 494 -17.60 -2.97 -20.79
N VAL A 495 -16.39 -2.47 -21.02
CA VAL A 495 -15.91 -2.02 -22.33
C VAL A 495 -14.95 -3.08 -22.84
N ILE A 496 -15.06 -3.42 -24.13
CA ILE A 496 -14.28 -4.53 -24.75
C ILE A 496 -13.62 -4.01 -26.04
N ASP A 497 -13.12 -2.78 -26.04
CA ASP A 497 -12.31 -2.27 -27.16
C ASP A 497 -10.88 -2.84 -27.12
N GLY A 498 -10.47 -3.39 -25.97
CA GLY A 498 -9.17 -4.04 -25.77
C GLY A 498 -8.03 -3.05 -25.55
N THR A 499 -8.34 -1.79 -25.27
CA THR A 499 -7.34 -0.74 -25.06
C THR A 499 -6.74 -0.85 -23.67
N GLY A 500 -5.45 -1.15 -23.61
CA GLY A 500 -4.63 -1.13 -22.41
C GLY A 500 -3.63 0.01 -22.45
N TRP A 501 -3.30 0.51 -21.27
CA TRP A 501 -2.23 1.49 -21.12
C TRP A 501 -1.47 1.30 -19.80
N MET A 502 -0.23 1.77 -19.78
CA MET A 502 0.59 1.85 -18.59
C MET A 502 1.45 3.11 -18.66
N LEU A 503 1.48 3.84 -17.56
CA LEU A 503 2.37 4.97 -17.33
C LEU A 503 3.31 4.60 -16.19
N ALA A 504 4.61 4.62 -16.44
CA ALA A 504 5.63 4.45 -15.44
C ALA A 504 6.44 5.74 -15.30
N VAL A 505 6.59 6.22 -14.09
CA VAL A 505 7.27 7.48 -13.78
C VAL A 505 8.31 7.23 -12.72
N LYS A 506 9.54 7.62 -12.97
CA LYS A 506 10.65 7.49 -12.04
C LYS A 506 11.24 8.86 -11.75
N TYR A 507 11.32 9.17 -10.47
CA TYR A 507 12.05 10.31 -9.94
C TYR A 507 13.42 9.85 -9.45
N LYS A 508 14.41 10.74 -9.44
CA LYS A 508 15.74 10.40 -8.91
C LYS A 508 15.62 9.92 -7.46
N GLY A 509 16.31 8.83 -7.14
CA GLY A 509 16.27 8.18 -5.82
C GLY A 509 15.00 7.37 -5.51
N HIS A 510 14.15 7.12 -6.50
CA HIS A 510 12.95 6.28 -6.37
C HIS A 510 13.03 5.08 -7.33
N ARG A 511 12.31 4.00 -7.00
CA ARG A 511 12.20 2.78 -7.82
C ARG A 511 11.28 2.98 -9.04
N GLY A 512 10.46 4.01 -8.99
CA GLY A 512 9.46 4.33 -10.00
C GLY A 512 8.07 3.85 -9.60
N THR A 513 7.07 4.62 -10.01
CA THR A 513 5.66 4.33 -9.80
C THR A 513 5.02 3.97 -11.12
N ILE A 514 4.17 2.94 -11.11
CA ILE A 514 3.42 2.48 -12.26
C ILE A 514 1.92 2.70 -12.01
N TRP A 515 1.26 3.26 -13.01
CA TRP A 515 -0.18 3.32 -13.17
C TRP A 515 -0.56 2.55 -14.42
N SER A 516 -1.70 1.88 -14.40
CA SER A 516 -2.19 1.14 -15.56
C SER A 516 -3.69 1.21 -15.68
N GLY A 517 -4.18 0.98 -16.89
CA GLY A 517 -5.60 0.83 -17.11
C GLY A 517 -5.96 -0.05 -18.29
N SER A 518 -7.20 -0.50 -18.27
CA SER A 518 -7.86 -1.24 -19.33
C SER A 518 -9.26 -0.68 -19.50
N ASN A 519 -9.47 -0.04 -20.66
CA ASN A 519 -10.73 0.58 -21.08
C ASN A 519 -11.28 1.66 -20.11
N ALA A 520 -10.44 2.18 -19.22
CA ALA A 520 -10.75 3.25 -18.29
C ALA A 520 -9.53 4.16 -18.14
N TYR A 521 -9.79 5.44 -17.91
CA TYR A 521 -8.79 6.50 -17.98
C TYR A 521 -9.02 7.53 -16.86
N PRO A 522 -7.95 8.17 -16.36
CA PRO A 522 -8.07 9.21 -15.35
C PRO A 522 -8.78 10.47 -15.89
N SER A 523 -9.41 11.25 -15.01
CA SER A 523 -10.15 12.47 -15.40
C SER A 523 -9.39 13.50 -16.27
N ASN A 524 -8.06 13.54 -16.13
CA ASN A 524 -7.13 14.45 -16.81
C ASN A 524 -6.31 13.75 -17.89
N TRP A 525 -6.79 12.61 -18.41
CA TRP A 525 -6.14 11.80 -19.44
C TRP A 525 -5.70 12.59 -20.67
N GLU A 526 -6.54 13.51 -21.14
CA GLU A 526 -6.25 14.36 -22.31
C GLU A 526 -4.98 15.20 -22.14
N LYS A 527 -4.64 15.60 -20.90
CA LYS A 527 -3.37 16.30 -20.63
C LYS A 527 -2.16 15.39 -20.86
N LEU A 528 -2.27 14.11 -20.51
CA LEU A 528 -1.21 13.13 -20.75
C LEU A 528 -1.04 12.87 -22.25
N LEU A 529 -2.15 12.71 -22.98
CA LEU A 529 -2.09 12.53 -24.44
C LEU A 529 -1.47 13.75 -25.12
N SER A 530 -1.88 14.96 -24.72
CA SER A 530 -1.32 16.21 -25.20
C SER A 530 0.18 16.33 -24.90
N PHE A 531 0.62 15.90 -23.71
CA PHE A 531 2.04 15.89 -23.32
C PHE A 531 2.90 15.02 -24.26
N PHE A 532 2.36 13.91 -24.77
CA PHE A 532 3.05 13.02 -25.71
C PHE A 532 2.76 13.33 -27.20
N GLU A 533 1.98 14.38 -27.48
CA GLU A 533 1.51 14.76 -28.82
C GLU A 533 0.73 13.61 -29.49
N ILE A 534 -0.21 13.02 -28.74
CA ILE A 534 -1.12 11.97 -29.21
C ILE A 534 -2.46 12.63 -29.52
N GLU A 535 -2.97 12.42 -30.73
CA GLU A 535 -4.26 12.94 -31.22
C GLU A 535 -5.48 12.16 -30.70
#